data_AF-A0A960DQK8-F1
#
_entry.id   AF-A0A960DQK8-F1
#
_cell.length_a   1.000
_cell.length_b   1.000
_cell.length_c   1.000
_cell.angle_alpha   90.00
_cell.angle_beta   90.00
_cell.angle_gamma   90.00
#
_symmetry.space_group_name_H-M   'P 1'
#
loop_
_entity.id
_entity.type
_entity.pdbx_description
1 polymer ?
#
loop_
_entity_poly.entity_id
_entity_poly.type
_entity_poly.pdbx_seq_one_letter_code
_entity_poly.pdbx_strand_id
1 'polypeptide(L)'
;MPSRPAARSRKQLGAWYTPPSLVQAIVREAVLPGARSVLDPACGDGRFLTATGLPEQTGVDIDPTTPYLHDDSLQRDWGDQRFDVVVGNPPFLNQ
;
A
#
# COMPACT_ATOMS: atom_id res chain seq x y z
N MET A 1 22.48 -22.76 6.77
CA MET A 1 21.62 -21.66 7.28
C MET A 1 21.76 -20.48 6.32
N PRO A 2 20.82 -20.20 5.41
CA PRO A 2 20.89 -18.94 4.69
C PRO A 2 20.30 -17.82 5.57
N SER A 3 21.11 -16.78 5.73
CA SER A 3 20.82 -15.53 6.43
C SER A 3 19.70 -14.75 5.73
N ARG A 4 18.83 -14.10 6.50
CA ARG A 4 17.70 -13.30 6.02
C ARG A 4 18.16 -11.85 5.72
N PRO A 5 18.23 -11.37 4.46
CA PRO A 5 18.52 -9.98 4.17
C PRO A 5 17.26 -9.31 3.60
N ALA A 6 16.31 -8.95 4.46
CA ALA A 6 15.07 -8.25 4.04
C ALA A 6 14.69 -7.07 4.95
N ALA A 7 15.51 -6.78 5.97
CA ALA A 7 15.22 -5.73 6.95
C ALA A 7 16.01 -4.43 6.71
N ARG A 8 17.16 -4.50 6.00
CA ARG A 8 18.00 -3.33 5.73
C ARG A 8 17.53 -2.49 4.53
N SER A 9 16.87 -3.08 3.52
CA SER A 9 16.42 -2.37 2.31
C SER A 9 15.20 -1.47 2.55
N ARG A 10 14.22 -1.91 3.36
CA ARG A 10 12.98 -1.14 3.62
C ARG A 10 13.19 0.20 4.31
N LYS A 11 14.20 0.32 5.19
CA LYS A 11 14.55 1.59 5.85
C LYS A 11 15.16 2.62 4.90
N GLN A 12 15.76 2.19 3.78
CA GLN A 12 16.36 3.10 2.80
C GLN A 12 15.33 3.71 1.85
N LEU A 13 14.13 3.13 1.74
CA LEU A 13 13.05 3.59 0.87
C LEU A 13 12.04 4.51 1.58
N GLY A 14 12.29 4.90 2.84
CA GLY A 14 11.36 5.76 3.59
C GLY A 14 10.03 5.08 3.96
N ALA A 15 9.92 3.76 3.79
CA ALA A 15 8.73 3.00 4.15
C ALA A 15 8.67 2.78 5.67
N TRP A 16 7.79 3.51 6.34
CA TRP A 16 7.53 3.36 7.77
C TRP A 16 6.46 2.31 8.01
N TYR A 17 6.71 1.45 9.01
CA TYR A 17 5.75 0.44 9.42
C TYR A 17 4.48 1.08 9.99
N THR A 18 3.32 0.79 9.38
CA THR A 18 2.01 1.17 9.94
C THR A 18 1.53 0.12 10.94
N PRO A 19 1.30 0.46 12.22
CA PRO A 19 0.82 -0.48 13.23
C PRO A 19 -0.54 -1.10 12.85
N PRO A 20 -0.81 -2.38 13.20
CA PRO A 20 -2.05 -3.06 12.79
C PRO A 20 -3.32 -2.37 13.33
N SER A 21 -3.27 -1.82 14.54
CA SER A 21 -4.39 -1.06 15.12
C SER A 21 -4.72 0.20 14.32
N LEU A 22 -3.70 0.89 13.79
CA LEU A 22 -3.89 2.07 12.95
C LEU A 22 -4.46 1.69 11.58
N VAL A 23 -3.96 0.60 10.97
CA VAL A 23 -4.52 0.05 9.73
C VAL A 23 -6.02 -0.23 9.90
N GLN A 24 -6.38 -0.95 10.95
CA GLN A 24 -7.78 -1.32 11.22
C GLN A 24 -8.67 -0.10 11.50
N ALA A 25 -8.15 0.90 12.23
CA ALA A 25 -8.89 2.12 12.51
C ALA A 25 -9.17 2.92 11.22
N ILE A 26 -8.16 3.10 10.36
CA ILE A 26 -8.32 3.82 9.10
C ILE A 26 -9.28 3.09 8.15
N VAL A 27 -9.11 1.77 8.00
CA VAL A 27 -9.96 0.97 7.10
C VAL A 27 -11.42 1.03 7.52
N ARG A 28 -11.71 1.00 8.83
CA ARG A 28 -13.08 1.12 9.36
C ARG A 28 -13.78 2.40 8.93
N GLU A 29 -13.03 3.51 8.88
CA GLU A 29 -13.58 4.82 8.50
C GLU A 29 -13.61 5.01 6.97
N ALA A 30 -12.64 4.44 6.26
CA ALA A 30 -12.47 4.64 4.82
C ALA A 30 -13.40 3.76 3.96
N VAL A 31 -13.74 2.54 4.42
CA VAL A 31 -14.55 1.60 3.65
C VAL A 31 -16.03 1.81 3.93
N LEU A 32 -16.73 2.40 2.97
CA LEU A 32 -18.17 2.65 3.04
C LEU A 32 -19.00 1.48 2.51
N PRO A 33 -20.28 1.33 2.92
CA PRO A 33 -21.17 0.32 2.37
C PRO A 33 -21.27 0.41 0.84
N GLY A 34 -21.09 -0.73 0.17
CA GLY A 34 -21.14 -0.83 -1.30
C GLY A 34 -19.80 -0.61 -2.00
N ALA A 35 -18.74 -0.21 -1.29
CA ALA A 35 -17.39 -0.18 -1.86
C ALA A 35 -16.98 -1.57 -2.36
N ARG A 36 -16.30 -1.60 -3.51
CA ARG A 36 -15.77 -2.83 -4.12
C ARG A 36 -14.29 -2.76 -4.43
N SER A 37 -13.77 -1.55 -4.65
CA SER A 37 -12.42 -1.30 -5.14
C SER A 37 -11.57 -0.47 -4.17
N VAL A 38 -10.32 -0.88 -4.00
CA VAL A 38 -9.31 -0.15 -3.21
C VAL A 38 -8.01 0.03 -3.97
N LEU A 39 -7.41 1.20 -3.81
CA LEU A 39 -6.04 1.50 -4.18
C LEU A 39 -5.17 1.79 -2.94
N ASP A 40 -4.00 1.17 -2.88
CA ASP A 40 -2.87 1.62 -2.05
C ASP A 40 -1.67 1.93 -2.98
N PRO A 41 -1.33 3.21 -3.20
CA PRO A 41 -0.29 3.60 -4.16
C PRO A 41 1.14 3.47 -3.61
N ALA A 42 1.31 3.03 -2.37
CA ALA A 42 2.61 2.76 -1.76
C ALA A 42 2.48 1.54 -0.84
N CYS A 43 2.03 0.43 -1.42
CA CYS A 43 1.38 -0.63 -0.66
C CYS A 43 2.30 -1.44 0.23
N GLY A 44 3.61 -1.46 -0.03
CA GLY A 44 4.56 -2.32 0.65
C GLY A 44 4.10 -3.78 0.61
N ASP A 45 3.91 -4.36 1.78
CA ASP A 45 3.39 -5.73 1.94
C ASP A 45 1.84 -5.82 1.94
N GLY A 46 1.15 -4.73 1.60
CA GLY A 46 -0.29 -4.70 1.31
C GLY A 46 -1.21 -4.80 2.52
N ARG A 47 -0.77 -4.28 3.68
CA ARG A 47 -1.55 -4.36 4.92
C ARG A 47 -2.90 -3.67 4.83
N PHE A 48 -2.97 -2.49 4.21
CA PHE A 48 -4.24 -1.79 4.04
C PHE A 48 -5.16 -2.54 3.10
N LEU A 49 -4.65 -2.97 1.94
CA LEU A 49 -5.39 -3.76 0.93
C LEU A 49 -6.05 -5.00 1.57
N THR A 50 -5.24 -5.80 2.27
CA THR A 50 -5.70 -7.01 2.96
C THR A 50 -6.76 -6.69 4.02
N ALA A 51 -6.56 -5.62 4.79
CA ALA A 51 -7.46 -5.24 5.87
C ALA A 51 -8.84 -4.76 5.37
N THR A 52 -8.93 -4.19 4.15
CA THR A 52 -10.21 -3.75 3.59
C THR A 52 -11.18 -4.90 3.33
N GLY A 53 -10.68 -6.10 3.00
CA GLY A 53 -11.50 -7.23 2.58
C GLY A 53 -12.26 -6.99 1.26
N LEU A 54 -11.96 -5.91 0.54
CA LEU A 54 -12.62 -5.60 -0.73
C LEU A 54 -12.17 -6.56 -1.84
N PRO A 55 -13.07 -6.92 -2.78
CA PRO A 55 -12.78 -7.90 -3.82
C PRO A 55 -11.81 -7.38 -4.89
N GLU A 56 -11.78 -6.07 -5.15
CA GLU A 56 -10.93 -5.47 -6.18
C GLU A 56 -9.82 -4.66 -5.52
N GLN A 57 -8.58 -5.17 -5.54
CA GLN A 57 -7.45 -4.56 -4.86
C GLN A 57 -6.35 -4.20 -5.84
N THR A 58 -5.95 -2.93 -5.82
CA THR A 58 -4.80 -2.42 -6.58
C THR A 58 -3.74 -1.94 -5.60
N GLY A 59 -2.62 -2.65 -5.56
CA GLY A 59 -1.42 -2.20 -4.85
C GLY A 59 -0.36 -1.78 -5.85
N VAL A 60 0.33 -0.67 -5.55
CA VAL A 60 1.52 -0.24 -6.29
C VAL A 60 2.66 -0.01 -5.31
N ASP A 61 3.84 -0.53 -5.65
CA ASP A 61 5.07 -0.25 -4.90
C ASP A 61 6.27 -0.11 -5.84
N ILE A 62 7.22 0.75 -5.48
CA ILE A 62 8.45 0.97 -6.24
C ILE A 62 9.51 -0.12 -5.98
N ASP A 63 9.33 -0.93 -4.92
CA ASP A 63 10.20 -2.06 -4.64
C ASP A 63 9.98 -3.17 -5.69
N PRO A 64 11.00 -3.56 -6.46
CA PRO A 64 10.88 -4.60 -7.49
C PRO A 64 10.56 -6.00 -6.93
N THR A 65 10.64 -6.19 -5.61
CA THR A 65 10.30 -7.45 -4.94
C THR A 65 8.84 -7.52 -4.48
N THR A 66 8.05 -6.48 -4.73
CA THR A 66 6.64 -6.45 -4.36
C THR A 66 5.84 -7.55 -5.08
N PRO A 67 4.89 -8.22 -4.40
CA PRO A 67 3.94 -9.11 -5.07
C PRO A 67 2.81 -8.34 -5.79
N TYR A 68 2.78 -7.01 -5.65
CA TYR A 68 1.81 -6.11 -6.28
C TYR A 68 2.35 -5.54 -7.60
N LEU A 69 1.74 -4.47 -8.11
CA LEU A 69 2.26 -3.79 -9.30
C LEU A 69 3.56 -3.08 -8.94
N HIS A 70 4.66 -3.46 -9.61
CA HIS A 70 5.93 -2.75 -9.52
C HIS A 70 5.90 -1.54 -10.47
N ASP A 71 5.70 -0.34 -9.90
CA ASP A 71 5.58 0.91 -10.66
C ASP A 71 5.84 2.12 -9.74
N ASP A 72 6.14 3.28 -10.32
CA ASP A 72 6.20 4.55 -9.59
C ASP A 72 4.83 5.23 -9.67
N SER A 73 4.07 5.20 -8.57
CA SER A 73 2.75 5.82 -8.47
C SER A 73 2.72 7.32 -8.81
N LEU A 74 3.86 8.03 -8.67
CA LEU A 74 3.96 9.46 -9.01
C LEU A 74 4.13 9.69 -10.51
N GLN A 75 4.61 8.70 -11.27
CA GLN A 75 4.85 8.78 -12.72
C GLN A 75 3.85 7.96 -13.54
N ARG A 76 3.11 7.07 -12.89
CA ARG A 76 2.10 6.23 -13.52
C ARG A 76 0.98 7.05 -14.17
N ASP A 77 0.61 6.66 -15.39
CA ASP A 77 -0.62 7.13 -16.03
C ASP A 77 -1.82 6.37 -15.46
N TRP A 78 -2.66 7.08 -14.70
CA TRP A 78 -3.87 6.54 -14.09
C TRP A 78 -5.09 6.63 -15.02
N GLY A 79 -5.00 7.40 -16.12
CA GLY A 79 -6.13 7.72 -16.98
C GLY A 79 -7.38 8.16 -16.21
N ASP A 80 -8.54 7.59 -16.59
CA ASP A 80 -9.83 7.85 -15.94
C ASP A 80 -10.17 6.86 -14.82
N GLN A 81 -9.21 6.04 -14.35
CA GLN A 81 -9.49 5.07 -13.29
C GLN A 81 -10.03 5.76 -12.03
N ARG A 82 -10.98 5.09 -11.36
CA ARG A 82 -11.56 5.50 -10.09
C ARG A 82 -11.56 4.31 -9.15
N PHE A 83 -11.41 4.60 -7.87
CA PHE A 83 -11.45 3.63 -6.79
C PHE A 83 -12.45 4.11 -5.75
N ASP A 84 -13.20 3.18 -5.15
CA ASP A 84 -14.12 3.50 -4.07
C ASP A 84 -13.36 3.96 -2.83
N VAL A 85 -12.16 3.40 -2.62
CA VAL A 85 -11.28 3.70 -1.49
C VAL A 85 -9.85 3.90 -1.99
N VAL A 86 -9.19 4.96 -1.51
CA VAL A 86 -7.73 5.11 -1.62
C VAL A 86 -7.17 5.21 -0.21
N VAL A 87 -6.29 4.29 0.15
CA VAL A 87 -5.75 4.20 1.51
C VAL A 87 -4.32 3.68 1.46
N GLY A 88 -3.44 4.24 2.28
CA GLY A 88 -2.04 3.85 2.32
C GLY A 88 -1.27 4.67 3.33
N ASN A 89 0.02 4.39 3.45
CA ASN A 89 0.97 5.22 4.18
C ASN A 89 2.16 5.52 3.25
N PRO A 90 2.12 6.64 2.49
CA PRO A 90 3.19 6.95 1.55
C PRO A 90 4.52 7.17 2.27
N PRO A 91 5.67 6.99 1.59
CA PRO A 91 6.97 7.21 2.20
C PRO A 91 7.13 8.66 2.65
N PHE A 92 7.66 8.86 3.86
CA PHE A 92 8.01 10.18 4.36
C PHE A 92 9.40 10.57 3.84
N LEU A 93 9.49 11.67 3.10
CA LEU A 93 10.78 12.29 2.78
C LEU A 93 11.25 13.05 4.02
N ASN A 94 12.42 12.71 4.55
CA ASN A 94 13.12 13.61 5.46
C ASN A 94 13.56 14.83 4.63
N GLN A 95 12.85 15.95 4.81
CA GLN A 95 13.46 17.26 4.58
C GLN A 95 14.33 17.63 5.78
#